data_AF-A0AAV6KEE2-F1
#
_entry.id   AF-A0AAV6KEE2-F1
#
_cell.length_a   1.000
_cell.length_b   1.000
_cell.length_c   1.000
_cell.angle_alpha   90.00
_cell.angle_beta   90.00
_cell.angle_gamma   90.00
#
_symmetry.space_group_name_H-M   'P 1'
#
loop_
_entity.id
_entity.type
_entity.pdbx_description
1 polymer ?
#
loop_
_entity_poly.entity_id
_entity_poly.type
_entity_poly.pdbx_seq_one_letter_code
_entity_poly.pdbx_strand_id
1 'polypeptide(L)'
;MDPRGSTSVEEDGDHEGHGAEGPNTANFRLVIVDGRAYVERYVGAFQTRDAFTVWGILQLLRRYPGKIPDLDLMFDCVDWLVVKAVDYSGPNAMAPPPLFLYYGDDATLDIVFPDWSFWEWAEINIKPWEGLLEELKEGNKRKRWMEREAYAYWKGNLVVAATRVDLLKCNVSDKQDWGARLYNQVFKVSPCVSV
;
A
#
# COMPACT_ATOMS: atom_id res chain seq x y z
N MET A 1 -38.41 -10.80 19.59
CA MET A 1 -38.51 -9.34 19.38
C MET A 1 -37.71 -9.02 18.15
N ASP A 2 -38.44 -8.76 17.07
CA ASP A 2 -37.97 -8.15 15.83
C ASP A 2 -37.67 -6.67 16.13
N PRO A 3 -36.53 -6.14 15.67
CA PRO A 3 -36.64 -4.98 14.79
C PRO A 3 -35.70 -5.10 13.59
N ARG A 4 -36.29 -5.46 12.45
CA ARG A 4 -35.88 -5.14 11.10
C ARG A 4 -35.66 -3.63 11.01
N GLY A 5 -34.44 -3.20 11.28
CA GLY A 5 -33.84 -2.03 10.66
C GLY A 5 -33.32 -2.45 9.29
N SER A 6 -34.22 -2.54 8.32
CA SER A 6 -33.87 -2.61 6.91
C SER A 6 -33.27 -1.26 6.51
N THR A 7 -31.96 -1.11 6.63
CA THR A 7 -31.22 -0.18 5.78
C THR A 7 -30.87 -0.96 4.52
N SER A 8 -31.69 -0.76 3.49
CA SER A 8 -31.31 -0.95 2.10
C SER A 8 -29.92 -0.36 1.90
N VAL A 9 -28.93 -1.22 1.68
CA VAL A 9 -27.68 -0.78 1.07
C VAL A 9 -28.06 -0.53 -0.37
N GLU A 10 -28.23 0.74 -0.70
CA GLU A 10 -28.29 1.21 -2.08
C GLU A 10 -27.06 0.63 -2.80
N GLU A 11 -27.33 -0.14 -3.85
CA GLU A 11 -26.37 -0.39 -4.92
C GLU A 11 -26.13 0.96 -5.58
N ASP A 12 -24.99 1.58 -5.30
CA ASP A 12 -24.40 2.61 -6.13
C ASP A 12 -22.92 2.77 -5.77
N GLY A 13 -22.09 2.77 -6.80
CA GLY A 13 -20.67 3.07 -6.69
C GLY A 13 -19.77 1.86 -6.91
N ASP A 14 -19.76 1.37 -8.15
CA ASP A 14 -18.48 1.12 -8.81
C ASP A 14 -17.51 2.21 -8.33
N HIS A 15 -16.40 1.83 -7.70
CA HIS A 15 -15.29 2.76 -7.55
C HIS A 15 -14.74 2.99 -8.96
N GLU A 16 -15.46 3.83 -9.71
CA GLU A 16 -14.93 4.57 -10.84
C GLU A 16 -13.67 5.23 -10.31
N GLY A 17 -12.53 4.66 -10.75
CA GLY A 17 -11.25 5.30 -10.60
C GLY A 17 -11.43 6.74 -11.02
N HIS A 18 -11.14 7.67 -10.10
CA HIS A 18 -11.04 9.06 -10.45
C HIS A 18 -9.93 9.17 -11.50
N GLY A 19 -10.36 9.13 -12.76
CA GLY A 19 -9.54 9.44 -13.91
C GLY A 19 -9.11 10.89 -13.77
N ALA A 20 -7.93 11.09 -13.20
CA ALA A 20 -7.21 12.32 -13.37
C ALA A 20 -6.67 12.34 -14.81
N GLU A 21 -7.50 12.78 -15.74
CA GLU A 21 -7.04 13.20 -17.06
C GLU A 21 -6.22 14.49 -16.91
N GLY A 22 -4.90 14.34 -16.83
CA GLY A 22 -3.93 15.43 -16.83
C GLY A 22 -2.52 14.93 -16.49
N PRO A 23 -1.44 15.54 -17.01
CA PRO A 23 -0.07 15.01 -16.97
C PRO A 23 0.61 15.00 -15.58
N ASN A 24 -0.13 15.16 -14.49
CA ASN A 24 0.40 15.20 -13.12
C ASN A 24 -0.49 14.38 -12.16
N THR A 25 -0.31 13.06 -12.16
CA THR A 25 -0.87 12.16 -11.16
C THR A 25 0.01 12.01 -9.92
N ALA A 26 1.30 12.37 -10.04
CA ALA A 26 2.27 12.25 -8.96
C ALA A 26 1.84 13.00 -7.69
N ASN A 27 2.00 12.37 -6.54
CA ASN A 27 1.83 13.04 -5.25
C ASN A 27 2.95 14.06 -4.99
N PHE A 28 4.20 13.72 -5.33
CA PHE A 28 5.34 14.60 -5.13
C PHE A 28 6.48 14.34 -6.11
N ARG A 29 7.32 15.34 -6.30
CA ARG A 29 8.61 15.26 -6.98
C ARG A 29 9.74 15.39 -5.97
N LEU A 30 10.74 14.54 -6.11
CA LEU A 30 11.96 14.57 -5.31
C LEU A 30 13.17 14.75 -6.23
N VAL A 31 13.95 15.78 -5.94
CA VAL A 31 15.18 16.10 -6.67
C VAL A 31 16.35 15.97 -5.70
N ILE A 32 17.41 15.29 -6.12
CA ILE A 32 18.69 15.23 -5.39
C ILE A 32 19.72 16.01 -6.20
N VAL A 33 20.36 17.00 -5.57
CA VAL A 33 21.48 17.74 -6.16
C VAL A 33 22.57 17.88 -5.11
N ASP A 34 23.80 17.48 -5.44
CA ASP A 34 24.97 17.58 -4.55
C ASP A 34 24.70 16.96 -3.16
N GLY A 35 24.08 15.78 -3.17
CA GLY A 35 23.73 15.02 -1.95
C GLY A 35 22.62 15.63 -1.09
N ARG A 36 21.89 16.65 -1.58
CA ARG A 36 20.76 17.26 -0.86
C ARG A 36 19.45 16.95 -1.58
N ALA A 37 18.46 16.48 -0.82
CA ALA A 37 17.12 16.21 -1.32
C ALA A 37 16.22 17.45 -1.20
N TYR A 38 15.47 17.74 -2.25
CA TYR A 38 14.44 18.77 -2.35
C TYR A 38 13.14 18.09 -2.74
N VAL A 39 12.05 18.46 -2.08
CA VAL A 39 10.73 17.83 -2.30
C VAL A 39 9.71 18.92 -2.63
N GLU A 40 9.04 18.75 -3.76
CA GLU A 40 7.88 19.53 -4.16
C GLU A 40 6.65 18.62 -4.10
N ARG A 41 5.63 19.00 -3.33
CA ARG A 41 4.38 18.23 -3.22
C ARG A 41 3.32 18.81 -4.15
N TYR A 42 2.69 17.96 -4.94
CA TYR A 42 1.64 18.34 -5.87
C TYR A 42 0.25 18.06 -5.29
N VAL A 43 0.03 16.83 -4.82
CA VAL A 43 -1.25 16.36 -4.29
C VAL A 43 -1.01 15.54 -3.03
N GLY A 44 -1.88 15.68 -2.03
CA GLY A 44 -1.77 14.94 -0.76
C GLY A 44 -1.80 13.43 -0.99
N ALA A 45 -0.85 12.72 -0.38
CA ALA A 45 -0.85 11.26 -0.35
C ALA A 45 -1.86 10.75 0.69
N PHE A 46 -2.31 9.51 0.50
CA PHE A 46 -3.09 8.82 1.53
C PHE A 46 -2.21 8.65 2.77
N GLN A 47 -2.66 9.15 3.93
CA GLN A 47 -1.89 9.08 5.18
C GLN A 47 -0.46 9.63 5.02
N THR A 48 0.51 9.13 5.77
CA THR A 48 1.91 9.59 5.73
C THR A 48 2.81 8.79 4.77
N ARG A 49 2.22 8.19 3.73
CA ARG A 49 2.94 7.39 2.73
C ARG A 49 4.06 8.17 2.02
N ASP A 50 3.81 9.43 1.67
CA ASP A 50 4.83 10.30 1.09
C ASP A 50 5.98 10.58 2.07
N ALA A 51 5.65 10.88 3.33
CA ALA A 51 6.63 11.18 4.37
C ALA A 51 7.59 10.00 4.63
N PHE A 52 7.07 8.78 4.72
CA PHE A 52 7.88 7.58 4.90
C PHE A 52 8.70 7.22 3.65
N THR A 53 8.19 7.49 2.44
CA THR A 53 8.96 7.33 1.20
C THR A 53 10.15 8.29 1.17
N VAL A 54 9.93 9.57 1.49
CA VAL A 54 10.99 10.58 1.62
C VAL A 54 11.97 10.19 2.72
N TRP A 55 11.49 9.72 3.87
CA TRP A 55 12.33 9.25 4.98
C TRP A 55 13.29 8.14 4.56
N GLY A 56 12.81 7.19 3.75
CA GLY A 56 13.61 6.14 3.16
C GLY A 56 14.78 6.64 2.31
N ILE A 57 14.49 7.60 1.43
CA ILE A 57 15.50 8.22 0.57
C ILE A 57 16.53 8.99 1.41
N LEU A 58 16.10 9.66 2.48
CA LEU A 58 17.01 10.29 3.42
C LEU A 58 17.93 9.28 4.12
N GLN A 59 17.44 8.06 4.42
CA GLN A 59 18.31 7.01 4.97
C GLN A 59 19.39 6.59 3.96
N LEU A 60 19.04 6.48 2.67
CA LEU A 60 20.00 6.15 1.61
C LEU A 60 21.09 7.23 1.50
N LEU A 61 20.71 8.50 1.48
CA LEU A 61 21.65 9.64 1.43
C LEU A 61 22.61 9.63 2.62
N ARG A 62 22.10 9.33 3.82
CA ARG A 62 22.92 9.21 5.04
C ARG A 62 23.87 8.02 4.99
N ARG A 63 23.43 6.88 4.44
CA ARG A 63 24.22 5.65 4.36
C ARG A 63 25.31 5.73 3.29
N TYR A 64 25.07 6.47 2.21
CA TYR A 64 25.94 6.54 1.05
C TYR A 64 26.29 7.99 0.65
N PRO A 65 26.94 8.76 1.55
CA PRO A 65 27.26 10.16 1.29
C PRO A 65 28.18 10.31 0.07
N GLY A 66 27.80 11.20 -0.85
CA GLY A 66 28.54 11.48 -2.09
C GLY A 66 28.52 10.36 -3.14
N LYS A 67 27.77 9.27 -2.91
CA LYS A 67 27.64 8.15 -3.87
C LYS A 67 26.30 8.11 -4.59
N ILE A 68 25.30 8.82 -4.08
CA ILE A 68 24.02 8.97 -4.75
C ILE A 68 24.17 10.09 -5.79
N PRO A 69 23.91 9.83 -7.08
CA PRO A 69 24.01 10.84 -8.12
C PRO A 69 22.91 11.88 -7.97
N ASP A 70 23.02 12.95 -8.76
CA ASP A 70 21.91 13.86 -8.95
C ASP A 70 20.75 13.13 -9.64
N LEU A 71 19.53 13.29 -9.11
CA LEU A 71 18.34 12.56 -9.52
C LEU A 71 17.13 13.49 -9.58
N ASP A 72 16.20 13.18 -10.47
CA ASP A 72 14.90 13.82 -10.60
C ASP A 72 13.83 12.75 -10.70
N LEU A 73 13.02 12.60 -9.64
CA LEU A 73 12.13 11.45 -9.44
C LEU A 73 10.71 11.96 -9.15
N MET A 74 9.71 11.36 -9.79
CA MET A 74 8.30 11.62 -9.52
C MET A 74 7.68 10.40 -8.83
N PHE A 75 7.00 10.62 -7.72
CA PHE A 75 6.40 9.53 -6.93
C PHE A 75 4.89 9.67 -6.87
N ASP A 76 4.23 8.53 -6.97
CA ASP A 76 2.82 8.37 -6.70
C ASP A 76 2.63 7.35 -5.56
N CYS A 77 1.74 7.65 -4.63
CA CYS A 77 1.53 6.93 -3.37
C CYS A 77 0.12 6.30 -3.30
N VAL A 78 -0.56 6.20 -4.44
CA VAL A 78 -1.87 5.56 -4.59
C VAL A 78 -1.78 4.04 -4.63
N ASP A 79 -2.95 3.39 -4.57
CA ASP A 79 -3.09 1.92 -4.59
C ASP A 79 -3.39 1.34 -5.98
N TRP A 80 -3.48 2.17 -7.02
CA TRP A 80 -3.77 1.76 -8.40
C TRP A 80 -2.67 2.19 -9.36
N LEU A 81 -2.46 1.41 -10.43
CA LEU A 81 -1.45 1.70 -11.44
C LEU A 81 -1.91 2.84 -12.37
N VAL A 82 -0.94 3.63 -12.84
CA VAL A 82 -1.25 4.94 -13.43
C VAL A 82 -0.77 5.05 -14.88
N VAL A 83 0.47 4.65 -15.18
CA VAL A 83 1.05 4.81 -16.51
C VAL A 83 0.74 3.59 -17.39
N LYS A 84 -0.42 3.58 -18.05
CA LYS A 84 -0.85 2.46 -18.91
C LYS A 84 0.00 2.36 -20.17
N ALA A 85 0.52 1.17 -20.48
CA ALA A 85 1.41 0.96 -21.63
C ALA A 85 0.73 1.25 -22.98
N VAL A 86 -0.57 0.99 -23.07
CA VAL A 86 -1.36 1.22 -24.30
C VAL A 86 -1.32 2.69 -24.74
N ASP A 87 -1.29 3.63 -23.81
CA ASP A 87 -1.29 5.08 -24.08
C ASP A 87 0.03 5.55 -24.71
N TYR A 88 1.10 4.74 -24.59
CA TYR A 88 2.44 5.07 -25.05
C TYR A 88 2.96 4.16 -26.18
N SER A 89 2.07 3.37 -26.81
CA SER A 89 2.45 2.33 -27.78
C SER A 89 2.37 2.73 -29.26
N GLY A 90 1.83 3.91 -29.57
CA GLY A 90 1.56 4.37 -30.94
C GLY A 90 2.76 5.00 -31.67
N PRO A 91 2.72 5.11 -33.01
CA PRO A 91 3.82 5.66 -33.82
C PRO A 91 4.14 7.14 -33.54
N ASN A 92 3.21 7.87 -32.92
CA ASN A 92 3.39 9.27 -32.47
C ASN A 92 3.23 9.40 -30.94
N ALA A 93 3.37 8.30 -30.20
CA ALA A 93 3.25 8.35 -28.75
C ALA A 93 4.42 9.13 -28.13
N MET A 94 4.12 9.89 -27.07
CA MET A 94 5.14 10.50 -26.24
C MET A 94 5.89 9.44 -25.44
N ALA A 95 7.08 9.78 -24.92
CA ALA A 95 7.72 8.92 -23.94
C ALA A 95 6.87 8.87 -22.65
N PRO A 96 6.75 7.70 -22.00
CA PRO A 96 6.04 7.61 -20.73
C PRO A 96 6.74 8.44 -19.65
N PRO A 97 5.99 9.06 -18.71
CA PRO A 97 6.58 9.76 -17.59
C PRO A 97 7.28 8.75 -16.66
N PRO A 98 8.45 9.09 -16.09
CA PRO A 98 9.15 8.23 -15.12
C PRO A 98 8.49 8.34 -13.74
N LEU A 99 7.37 7.66 -13.56
CA LEU A 99 6.59 7.67 -12.33
C LEU A 99 6.92 6.45 -11.46
N PHE A 100 7.28 6.69 -10.21
CA PHE A 100 7.61 5.65 -9.24
C PHE A 100 6.40 5.29 -8.38
N LEU A 101 6.12 3.98 -8.29
CA LEU A 101 5.01 3.38 -7.56
C LEU A 101 5.48 2.13 -6.82
N TYR A 102 4.69 1.67 -5.85
CA TYR A 102 5.10 0.53 -5.01
C TYR A 102 4.94 -0.84 -5.68
N TYR A 103 4.12 -0.93 -6.74
CA TYR A 103 3.93 -2.13 -7.53
C TYR A 103 3.67 -1.77 -9.00
N GLY A 104 3.73 -2.77 -9.86
CA GLY A 104 3.48 -2.67 -11.30
C GLY A 104 2.93 -3.99 -11.84
N ASP A 105 2.38 -3.96 -13.05
CA ASP A 105 1.98 -5.14 -13.79
C ASP A 105 2.41 -5.05 -15.27
N ASP A 106 2.15 -6.11 -16.05
CA ASP A 106 2.56 -6.18 -17.45
C ASP A 106 1.82 -5.17 -18.37
N ALA A 107 0.76 -4.54 -17.88
CA ALA A 107 -0.03 -3.56 -18.60
C ALA A 107 0.39 -2.11 -18.31
N THR A 108 1.30 -1.88 -17.37
CA THR A 108 1.76 -0.54 -16.99
C THR A 108 3.26 -0.35 -17.07
N LEU A 109 3.68 0.92 -17.05
CA LEU A 109 5.06 1.36 -17.22
C LEU A 109 5.57 2.09 -15.96
N ASP A 110 4.87 1.95 -14.84
CA ASP A 110 5.28 2.52 -13.56
C ASP A 110 6.59 1.85 -13.08
N ILE A 111 7.50 2.64 -12.54
CA ILE A 111 8.79 2.17 -12.06
C ILE A 111 8.64 1.71 -10.62
N VAL A 112 8.80 0.41 -10.38
CA VAL A 112 8.64 -0.17 -9.04
C VAL A 112 9.71 0.35 -8.08
N PHE A 113 9.28 0.84 -6.93
CA PHE A 113 10.12 1.30 -5.82
C PHE A 113 9.69 0.63 -4.51
N PRO A 114 10.60 0.34 -3.56
CA PRO A 114 10.22 -0.14 -2.24
C PRO A 114 9.20 0.79 -1.58
N ASP A 115 8.10 0.22 -1.12
CA ASP A 115 6.99 0.99 -0.57
C ASP A 115 7.34 1.66 0.77
N TRP A 116 6.53 2.63 1.17
CA TRP A 116 6.68 3.33 2.45
C TRP A 116 6.73 2.38 3.65
N SER A 117 6.00 1.25 3.59
CA SER A 117 5.90 0.31 4.72
C SER A 117 7.22 -0.41 5.02
N PHE A 118 8.16 -0.45 4.07
CA PHE A 118 9.51 -0.95 4.33
C PHE A 118 10.20 -0.14 5.45
N TRP A 119 9.96 1.18 5.48
CA TRP A 119 10.55 2.06 6.46
C TRP A 119 9.71 2.20 7.72
N GLU A 120 8.39 2.34 7.60
CA GLU A 120 7.39 2.28 8.68
C GLU A 120 6.00 2.63 8.11
N TRP A 121 4.92 2.25 8.80
CA TRP A 121 3.59 2.79 8.53
C TRP A 121 2.76 2.83 9.82
N ALA A 122 2.89 3.95 10.54
CA ALA A 122 2.39 4.10 11.90
C ALA A 122 0.86 4.00 12.01
N GLU A 123 0.14 4.52 11.02
CA GLU A 123 -1.34 4.57 11.00
C GLU A 123 -1.99 3.19 11.03
N ILE A 124 -1.28 2.15 10.57
CA ILE A 124 -1.73 0.76 10.63
C ILE A 124 -0.78 -0.15 11.43
N ASN A 125 0.10 0.44 12.24
CA ASN A 125 1.00 -0.24 13.16
C ASN A 125 1.95 -1.24 12.48
N ILE A 126 2.47 -0.89 11.30
CA ILE A 126 3.57 -1.62 10.66
C ILE A 126 4.89 -1.01 11.10
N LYS A 127 5.75 -1.85 11.68
CA LYS A 127 7.10 -1.48 12.11
C LYS A 127 8.05 -1.42 10.91
N PRO A 128 9.17 -0.66 11.01
CA PRO A 128 10.27 -0.77 10.08
C PRO A 128 10.68 -2.22 9.82
N TRP A 129 10.99 -2.55 8.56
CA TRP A 129 11.25 -3.92 8.13
C TRP A 129 12.33 -4.62 8.95
N GLU A 130 13.42 -3.92 9.30
CA GLU A 130 14.52 -4.51 10.06
C GLU A 130 14.07 -5.01 11.45
N GLY A 131 13.30 -4.21 12.17
CA GLY A 131 12.75 -4.61 13.47
C GLY A 131 11.67 -5.69 13.33
N LEU A 132 10.78 -5.55 12.34
CA LEU A 132 9.74 -6.54 12.07
C LEU A 132 10.32 -7.91 11.71
N LEU A 133 11.39 -7.95 10.91
CA LEU A 133 12.06 -9.18 10.49
C LEU A 133 12.61 -9.97 11.68
N GLU A 134 13.25 -9.30 12.65
CA GLU A 134 13.75 -9.98 13.84
C GLU A 134 12.60 -10.51 14.73
N GLU A 135 11.51 -9.75 14.88
CA GLU A 135 10.32 -10.22 15.59
C GLU A 135 9.66 -11.43 14.91
N LEU A 136 9.62 -11.44 13.57
CA LEU A 136 9.14 -12.56 12.78
C LEU A 136 10.04 -13.80 12.94
N LYS A 137 11.37 -13.63 12.95
CA LYS A 137 12.33 -14.71 13.22
C LYS A 137 12.14 -15.30 14.61
N GLU A 138 12.02 -14.46 15.64
CA GLU A 138 11.74 -14.92 17.01
C GLU A 138 10.35 -15.56 17.14
N GLY A 139 9.35 -15.02 16.43
CA GLY A 139 8.04 -15.66 16.27
C GLY A 139 8.14 -17.07 15.69
N ASN A 140 8.94 -17.24 14.63
CA ASN A 140 9.11 -18.50 13.95
C ASN A 140 9.80 -19.57 14.82
N LYS A 141 10.68 -19.17 15.75
CA LYS A 141 11.37 -20.07 16.69
C LYS A 141 10.45 -20.62 17.78
N ARG A 142 9.36 -19.93 18.12
CA ARG A 142 8.47 -20.30 19.23
C ARG A 142 7.70 -21.61 19.00
N LYS A 143 7.47 -22.01 17.74
CA LYS A 143 6.65 -23.18 17.40
C LYS A 143 7.14 -23.85 16.12
N ARG A 144 7.47 -25.14 16.20
CA ARG A 144 7.91 -25.91 15.03
C ARG A 144 6.75 -26.10 14.07
N TRP A 145 7.05 -26.36 12.79
CA TRP A 145 6.04 -26.56 11.75
C TRP A 145 4.94 -27.56 12.17
N MET A 146 5.34 -28.75 12.64
CA MET A 146 4.40 -29.82 13.04
C MET A 146 3.56 -29.48 14.29
N GLU A 147 3.91 -28.43 15.03
CA GLU A 147 3.19 -27.99 16.22
C GLU A 147 2.21 -26.85 15.91
N ARG A 148 2.22 -26.31 14.68
CA ARG A 148 1.29 -25.27 14.25
C ARG A 148 -0.11 -25.85 14.14
N GLU A 149 -1.10 -25.01 14.49
CA GLU A 149 -2.49 -25.39 14.31
C GLU A 149 -2.77 -25.57 12.83
N ALA A 150 -3.42 -26.68 12.48
CA ALA A 150 -3.73 -27.04 11.10
C ALA A 150 -4.97 -26.29 10.59
N TYR A 151 -5.03 -24.98 10.85
CA TYR A 151 -6.08 -24.09 10.40
C TYR A 151 -5.51 -23.04 9.45
N ALA A 152 -6.23 -22.79 8.36
CA ALA A 152 -6.02 -21.58 7.59
C ALA A 152 -6.37 -20.38 8.48
N TYR A 153 -5.54 -19.34 8.47
CA TYR A 153 -5.76 -18.13 9.27
C TYR A 153 -5.72 -16.90 8.37
N TRP A 154 -6.69 -16.01 8.53
CA TRP A 154 -6.66 -14.70 7.90
C TRP A 154 -7.29 -13.65 8.81
N LYS A 155 -6.67 -12.48 8.86
CA LYS A 155 -7.19 -11.32 9.58
C LYS A 155 -6.86 -10.06 8.78
N GLY A 156 -7.87 -9.27 8.44
CA GLY A 156 -7.67 -8.07 7.62
C GLY A 156 -8.95 -7.27 7.40
N ASN A 157 -8.80 -6.11 6.74
CA ASN A 157 -9.91 -5.25 6.36
C ASN A 157 -10.70 -5.88 5.19
N LEU A 158 -12.01 -6.08 5.39
CA LEU A 158 -12.91 -6.65 4.40
C LEU A 158 -13.37 -5.67 3.33
N VAL A 159 -13.43 -4.37 3.66
CA VAL A 159 -14.08 -3.34 2.83
C VAL A 159 -13.32 -3.08 1.54
N VAL A 160 -12.04 -3.47 1.48
CA VAL A 160 -11.18 -3.17 0.32
C VAL A 160 -11.40 -4.08 -0.89
N ALA A 161 -12.09 -5.22 -0.74
CA ALA A 161 -12.36 -6.11 -1.88
C ALA A 161 -13.52 -7.09 -1.60
N ALA A 162 -14.43 -7.24 -2.57
CA ALA A 162 -15.54 -8.19 -2.50
C ALA A 162 -15.05 -9.63 -2.26
N THR A 163 -13.91 -10.02 -2.84
CA THR A 163 -13.31 -11.35 -2.65
C THR A 163 -12.94 -11.65 -1.19
N ARG A 164 -12.63 -10.62 -0.38
CA ARG A 164 -12.39 -10.78 1.07
C ARG A 164 -13.68 -11.02 1.85
N VAL A 165 -14.79 -10.44 1.39
CA VAL A 165 -16.12 -10.74 1.91
C VAL A 165 -16.51 -12.18 1.59
N ASP A 166 -16.24 -12.62 0.36
CA ASP A 166 -16.46 -14.01 -0.05
C ASP A 166 -15.63 -14.99 0.79
N LEU A 167 -14.38 -14.66 1.09
CA LEU A 167 -13.52 -15.49 1.95
C LEU A 167 -14.18 -15.77 3.31
N LEU A 168 -14.89 -14.81 3.91
CA LEU A 168 -15.58 -15.01 5.19
C LEU A 168 -16.71 -16.04 5.16
N LYS A 169 -17.25 -16.38 3.98
CA LYS A 169 -18.24 -17.46 3.86
C LYS A 169 -17.66 -18.82 4.27
N CYS A 170 -16.32 -18.94 4.30
CA CYS A 170 -15.61 -20.12 4.79
C CYS A 170 -15.41 -20.14 6.32
N ASN A 171 -15.96 -19.19 7.08
CA ASN A 171 -15.83 -19.22 8.54
C ASN A 171 -16.67 -20.37 9.14
N VAL A 172 -16.34 -20.76 10.38
CA VAL A 172 -17.05 -21.82 11.09
C VAL A 172 -18.53 -21.47 11.30
N SER A 173 -19.40 -22.45 11.11
CA SER A 173 -20.85 -22.34 11.37
C SER A 173 -21.34 -23.59 12.10
N ASP A 174 -22.57 -23.55 12.63
CA ASP A 174 -23.21 -24.72 13.27
C ASP A 174 -23.30 -25.96 12.35
N LYS A 175 -23.20 -25.75 11.03
CA LYS A 175 -23.38 -26.79 10.01
C LYS A 175 -22.05 -27.29 9.43
N GLN A 176 -21.00 -26.46 9.43
CA GLN A 176 -19.76 -26.74 8.71
C GLN A 176 -18.56 -25.99 9.33
N ASP A 177 -17.46 -26.71 9.57
CA ASP A 177 -16.13 -26.13 9.80
C ASP A 177 -15.28 -26.40 8.54
N TRP A 178 -14.74 -25.33 7.95
CA TRP A 178 -13.86 -25.41 6.77
C TRP A 178 -12.37 -25.50 7.14
N GLY A 179 -12.05 -25.57 8.43
CA GLY A 179 -10.67 -25.50 8.91
C GLY A 179 -10.05 -24.11 8.73
N ALA A 180 -10.86 -23.05 8.67
CA ALA A 180 -10.42 -21.67 8.53
C ALA A 180 -10.80 -20.83 9.75
N ARG A 181 -9.93 -19.88 10.13
CA ARG A 181 -10.12 -18.93 11.22
C ARG A 181 -9.94 -17.54 10.65
N LEU A 182 -11.06 -16.90 10.33
CA LEU A 182 -11.11 -15.67 9.54
C LEU A 182 -11.70 -14.53 10.39
N TYR A 183 -11.02 -13.39 10.43
CA TYR A 183 -11.37 -12.29 11.30
C TYR A 183 -11.36 -10.95 10.55
N ASN A 184 -12.41 -10.14 10.75
CA ASN A 184 -12.40 -8.75 10.30
C ASN A 184 -11.47 -7.92 11.18
N GLN A 185 -10.54 -7.19 10.57
CA GLN A 185 -9.73 -6.19 11.25
C GLN A 185 -10.29 -4.81 10.99
N VAL A 186 -10.91 -4.25 12.03
CA VAL A 186 -11.37 -2.86 12.03
C VAL A 186 -10.25 -1.98 12.57
N PHE A 187 -9.67 -1.15 11.71
CA PHE A 187 -8.71 -0.14 12.13
C PHE A 187 -9.48 1.04 12.73
N LYS A 188 -9.30 1.32 14.02
CA LYS A 188 -9.71 2.60 14.59
C LYS A 188 -8.69 3.63 14.13
N VAL A 189 -9.04 4.46 13.16
CA VAL A 189 -8.27 5.67 12.86
C VAL A 189 -8.35 6.53 14.12
N SER A 190 -7.26 6.58 14.90
CA SER A 190 -7.18 7.57 15.96
C SER A 190 -7.12 8.93 15.29
N PRO A 191 -7.97 9.91 15.66
CA PRO A 191 -7.81 11.25 15.13
C PRO A 191 -6.40 11.72 15.50
N CYS A 192 -5.64 12.18 14.51
CA CYS A 192 -4.33 12.79 14.73
C CYS A 192 -4.46 13.80 15.88
N VAL A 193 -3.68 13.60 16.94
CA VAL A 193 -3.45 14.68 17.90
C VAL A 193 -2.52 15.65 17.19
N SER A 194 -3.07 16.78 16.75
CA SER A 194 -2.28 17.92 16.32
C SER A 194 -1.34 18.29 17.47
N VAL A 195 -0.04 18.18 17.24
CA VAL A 195 1.00 18.71 18.15
C VAL A 195 1.29 20.15 17.77
#